data_AF-E6VJ93-F1
#
_entry.id   AF-E6VJ93-F1
#
_cell.length_a   1.000
_cell.length_b   1.000
_cell.length_c   1.000
_cell.angle_alpha   90.00
_cell.angle_beta   90.00
_cell.angle_gamma   90.00
#
_symmetry.space_group_name_H-M   'P 1'
#
loop_
_entity.id
_entity.type
_entity.pdbx_description
1 polymer ?
#
loop_
_entity_poly.entity_id
_entity_poly.type
_entity_poly.pdbx_seq_one_letter_code
_entity_poly.pdbx_strand_id
1 'polypeptide(L)'
;MTDDDAPPFADRWVRIMCDYSAEGVWDKQGRSVSAEDLPVPSDIHRMLLGWQEWYEAADSTDADRLPFDGAAHAAFGLYIARRVKRALPDWTVIYFDESKLPPRGAPDLPRHVFEYEIHLPDCPPGKF
;
A
#
# COMPACT_ATOMS: atom_id res chain seq x y z
N MET A 1 7.46 15.58 24.89
CA MET A 1 8.19 15.26 23.64
C MET A 1 7.21 14.46 22.82
N THR A 2 6.61 15.09 21.83
CA THR A 2 5.73 14.40 20.88
C THR A 2 6.58 13.47 20.02
N ASP A 3 6.10 12.25 19.78
CA ASP A 3 6.69 11.20 18.91
C ASP A 3 6.82 11.63 17.42
N ASP A 4 6.76 12.93 17.13
CA ASP A 4 6.57 13.50 15.79
C ASP A 4 7.88 13.58 14.98
N ASP A 5 9.03 13.37 15.63
CA ASP A 5 10.37 13.53 15.04
C ASP A 5 11.08 12.19 14.72
N ALA A 6 10.42 11.05 14.94
CA ALA A 6 11.00 9.76 14.58
C ALA A 6 11.05 9.64 13.04
N PRO A 7 12.20 9.26 12.45
CA PRO A 7 12.31 9.10 11.01
C PRO A 7 11.33 8.02 10.53
N PRO A 8 10.74 8.20 9.33
CA PRO A 8 9.84 7.20 8.77
C PRO A 8 10.54 5.83 8.70
N PHE A 9 9.77 4.78 8.99
CA PHE A 9 10.21 3.38 8.92
C PHE A 9 11.29 2.94 9.93
N ALA A 10 11.55 3.68 11.02
CA ALA A 10 12.45 3.23 12.09
C ALA A 10 12.10 1.82 12.61
N ASP A 11 10.81 1.48 12.61
CA ASP A 11 10.27 0.18 13.04
C ASP A 11 10.37 -0.94 12.00
N ARG A 12 10.94 -0.68 10.81
CA ARG A 12 10.95 -1.63 9.67
C ARG A 12 9.55 -2.14 9.33
N TRP A 13 8.59 -1.22 9.34
CA TRP A 13 7.18 -1.47 9.10
C TRP A 13 6.70 -0.53 8.02
N VAL A 14 5.97 -1.06 7.03
CA VAL A 14 5.36 -0.26 5.97
C VAL A 14 4.01 -0.84 5.60
N ARG A 15 3.04 0.04 5.31
CA ARG A 15 1.78 -0.34 4.67
C ARG A 15 1.73 0.19 3.25
N ILE A 16 1.38 -0.71 2.32
CA ILE A 16 1.11 -0.41 0.93
C ILE A 16 -0.41 -0.29 0.77
N MET A 17 -0.87 0.92 0.46
CA MET A 17 -2.29 1.29 0.42
C MET A 17 -2.46 2.52 -0.46
N CYS A 18 -3.41 2.46 -1.40
CA CYS A 18 -3.79 3.60 -2.21
C CYS A 18 -4.74 4.50 -1.40
N ASP A 19 -4.57 5.80 -1.50
CA ASP A 19 -5.53 6.78 -0.98
C ASP A 19 -5.33 8.10 -1.73
N TYR A 20 -6.34 8.96 -1.75
CA TYR A 20 -6.28 10.22 -2.49
C TYR A 20 -5.14 11.12 -1.99
N SER A 21 -4.37 11.67 -2.93
CA SER A 21 -3.20 12.53 -2.68
C SER A 21 -2.08 11.89 -1.86
N ALA A 22 -1.99 10.56 -1.83
CA ALA A 22 -0.88 9.80 -1.25
C ALA A 22 0.07 9.28 -2.34
N GLU A 23 1.16 8.61 -1.97
CA GLU A 23 2.08 7.92 -2.90
C GLU A 23 2.08 6.39 -2.71
N GLY A 24 1.00 5.85 -2.14
CA GLY A 24 0.85 4.41 -1.92
C GLY A 24 1.60 3.85 -0.70
N VAL A 25 2.32 4.67 0.07
CA VAL A 25 3.22 4.25 1.16
C VAL A 25 2.84 4.92 2.48
N TRP A 26 2.70 4.12 3.53
CA TRP A 26 2.26 4.57 4.85
C TRP A 26 3.13 4.00 5.95
N ASP A 27 3.44 4.82 6.95
CA ASP A 27 4.11 4.38 8.17
C ASP A 27 3.14 3.76 9.19
N LYS A 28 3.70 3.22 10.28
CA LYS A 28 2.95 2.54 11.35
C LYS A 28 2.01 3.47 12.11
N GLN A 29 2.31 4.77 12.11
CA GLN A 29 1.50 5.83 12.70
C GLN A 29 0.32 6.23 11.80
N GLY A 30 0.25 5.68 10.58
CA GLY A 30 -0.80 5.98 9.62
C GLY A 30 -0.59 7.30 8.90
N ARG A 31 0.65 7.77 8.79
CA ARG A 31 1.03 8.93 7.98
C ARG A 31 1.41 8.46 6.58
N SER A 32 0.93 9.17 5.56
CA SER A 32 1.43 8.98 4.19
C SER A 32 2.88 9.49 4.15
N VAL A 33 3.76 8.71 3.53
CA VAL A 33 5.18 9.01 3.36
C VAL A 33 5.48 9.02 1.87
N SER A 34 6.52 9.74 1.44
CA SER A 34 6.95 9.64 0.05
C SER A 34 7.38 8.20 -0.27
N ALA A 35 7.03 7.74 -1.47
CA ALA A 35 7.51 6.47 -1.98
C ALA A 35 9.05 6.45 -2.09
N GLU A 36 9.69 7.58 -2.38
CA GLU A 36 11.15 7.70 -2.51
C GLU A 36 11.89 7.47 -1.19
N ASP A 37 11.25 7.73 -0.05
CA ASP A 37 11.82 7.48 1.28
C ASP A 37 11.84 5.99 1.65
N LEU A 38 11.06 5.15 0.95
CA LEU A 38 11.07 3.71 1.17
C LEU A 38 12.38 3.12 0.61
N PRO A 39 13.17 2.36 1.40
CA PRO A 39 14.50 1.87 0.97
C PRO A 39 14.40 0.65 0.04
N VAL A 40 13.72 0.81 -1.09
CA VAL A 40 13.53 -0.20 -2.14
C VAL A 40 14.14 0.27 -3.46
N PRO A 41 14.41 -0.65 -4.41
CA PRO A 41 14.84 -0.29 -5.75
C PRO A 41 13.90 0.68 -6.49
N SER A 42 14.47 1.54 -7.36
CA SER A 42 13.72 2.61 -8.06
C SER A 42 12.62 2.12 -9.01
N ASP A 43 12.67 0.88 -9.47
CA ASP A 43 11.59 0.27 -10.25
C ASP A 43 10.34 0.05 -9.37
N ILE A 44 10.51 -0.25 -8.08
CA ILE A 44 9.40 -0.36 -7.12
C ILE A 44 8.77 1.01 -6.84
N HIS A 45 9.58 2.07 -6.69
CA HIS A 45 9.07 3.44 -6.58
C HIS A 45 8.20 3.81 -7.77
N ARG A 46 8.67 3.57 -8.99
CA ARG A 46 7.89 3.85 -10.21
C ARG A 46 6.58 3.06 -10.26
N MET A 47 6.57 1.81 -9.80
CA MET A 47 5.34 1.02 -9.74
C MET A 47 4.34 1.59 -8.73
N LEU A 48 4.80 2.04 -7.56
CA LEU A 48 3.95 2.68 -6.55
C LEU A 48 3.31 3.96 -7.09
N LEU A 49 4.12 4.84 -7.69
CA LEU A 49 3.64 6.09 -8.27
C LEU A 49 2.66 5.85 -9.42
N GLY A 50 2.98 4.94 -10.36
CA GLY A 50 2.08 4.62 -11.46
C GLY A 50 0.77 3.95 -11.01
N TRP A 51 0.81 3.13 -9.95
CA TRP A 51 -0.37 2.53 -9.34
C TRP A 51 -1.28 3.58 -8.68
N GLN A 52 -0.68 4.55 -7.99
CA GLN A 52 -1.39 5.69 -7.41
C GLN A 52 -1.97 6.60 -8.50
N GLU A 53 -1.20 6.97 -9.52
CA GLU A 53 -1.68 7.78 -10.66
C GLU A 53 -2.88 7.13 -11.35
N TRP A 54 -2.88 5.80 -11.47
CA TRP A 54 -4.04 5.07 -12.01
C TRP A 54 -5.29 5.26 -11.14
N TYR A 55 -5.14 5.20 -9.82
CA TYR A 55 -6.23 5.45 -8.88
C TYR A 55 -6.74 6.89 -8.95
N GLU A 56 -5.84 7.88 -8.85
CA GLU A 56 -6.18 9.31 -8.92
C GLU A 56 -6.94 9.66 -10.19
N ALA A 57 -6.48 9.11 -11.30
CA ALA A 57 -7.07 9.41 -12.58
C ALA A 57 -8.46 8.76 -12.76
N ALA A 58 -8.83 7.76 -11.94
CA ALA A 58 -10.19 7.22 -11.88
C ALA A 58 -11.25 8.23 -11.42
N ASP A 59 -10.85 9.23 -10.63
CA ASP A 59 -11.73 10.29 -10.13
C ASP A 59 -11.88 11.47 -11.12
N SER A 60 -11.24 11.38 -12.29
CA SER A 60 -11.39 12.40 -13.34
C SER A 60 -12.76 12.31 -14.03
N THR A 61 -13.40 13.46 -14.28
CA THR A 61 -14.72 13.57 -14.93
C THR A 61 -14.68 13.41 -16.45
N ASP A 62 -13.67 12.76 -17.00
CA ASP A 62 -13.48 12.64 -18.44
C ASP A 62 -14.43 11.57 -19.03
N ALA A 63 -15.27 11.99 -19.97
CA ALA A 63 -16.38 11.20 -20.51
C ALA A 63 -15.93 10.05 -21.42
N ASP A 64 -14.70 10.11 -21.95
CA ASP A 64 -14.12 9.07 -22.82
C ASP A 64 -13.28 8.04 -22.04
N ARG A 65 -13.29 8.12 -20.70
CA ARG A 65 -12.44 7.27 -19.86
C ARG A 65 -13.04 5.89 -19.63
N LEU A 66 -12.19 4.87 -19.73
CA LEU A 66 -12.56 3.50 -19.37
C LEU A 66 -12.97 3.43 -17.88
N PRO A 67 -13.96 2.59 -17.53
CA PRO A 67 -14.32 2.35 -16.14
C PRO A 67 -13.11 1.90 -15.33
N PHE A 68 -13.00 2.39 -14.09
CA PHE A 68 -11.96 1.94 -13.17
C PHE A 68 -12.11 0.46 -12.83
N ASP A 69 -11.11 -0.34 -13.16
CA ASP A 69 -11.04 -1.75 -12.82
C ASP A 69 -10.38 -1.93 -11.44
N GLY A 70 -11.19 -1.84 -10.40
CA GLY A 70 -10.72 -1.99 -9.02
C GLY A 70 -10.11 -3.36 -8.72
N ALA A 71 -10.55 -4.42 -9.40
CA ALA A 71 -10.00 -5.76 -9.20
C ALA A 71 -8.59 -5.88 -9.79
N ALA A 72 -8.37 -5.35 -11.00
CA ALA A 72 -7.05 -5.29 -11.60
C ALA A 72 -6.11 -4.35 -10.83
N HIS A 73 -6.61 -3.23 -10.34
CA HIS A 73 -5.86 -2.30 -9.51
C HIS A 73 -5.39 -2.93 -8.20
N ALA A 74 -6.29 -3.61 -7.47
CA ALA A 74 -5.92 -4.34 -6.25
C ALA A 74 -4.92 -5.48 -6.54
N ALA A 75 -5.10 -6.22 -7.64
CA ALA A 75 -4.15 -7.26 -8.04
C ALA A 75 -2.74 -6.70 -8.29
N PHE A 76 -2.65 -5.52 -8.90
CA PHE A 76 -1.38 -4.83 -9.12
C PHE A 76 -0.76 -4.29 -7.82
N GLY A 77 -1.58 -3.73 -6.92
CA GLY A 77 -1.17 -3.33 -5.58
C GLY A 77 -0.57 -4.50 -4.77
N LEU A 78 -1.23 -5.66 -4.79
CA LEU A 78 -0.70 -6.88 -4.15
C LEU A 78 0.62 -7.34 -4.77
N TYR A 79 0.77 -7.23 -6.11
CA TYR A 79 2.02 -7.52 -6.78
C TYR A 79 3.16 -6.61 -6.31
N ILE A 80 2.89 -5.30 -6.16
CA ILE A 80 3.84 -4.33 -5.61
C ILE A 80 4.20 -4.67 -4.16
N ALA A 81 3.23 -4.94 -3.30
CA ALA A 81 3.47 -5.27 -1.90
C ALA A 81 4.36 -6.51 -1.74
N ARG A 82 4.18 -7.53 -2.59
CA ARG A 82 5.07 -8.70 -2.66
C ARG A 82 6.49 -8.34 -3.11
N ARG A 83 6.64 -7.40 -4.06
CA ARG A 83 7.97 -6.91 -4.50
C ARG A 83 8.66 -6.14 -3.37
N VAL A 84 7.94 -5.31 -2.63
CA VAL A 84 8.44 -4.62 -1.42
C VAL A 84 8.91 -5.65 -0.39
N LYS A 85 8.10 -6.66 -0.06
CA LYS A 85 8.50 -7.72 0.88
C LYS A 85 9.74 -8.51 0.43
N ARG A 86 9.95 -8.70 -0.88
CA ARG A 86 11.20 -9.31 -1.39
C ARG A 86 12.41 -8.40 -1.25
N ALA A 87 12.23 -7.09 -1.48
CA ALA A 87 13.30 -6.11 -1.32
C ALA A 87 13.65 -5.86 0.15
N LEU A 88 12.67 -6.00 1.05
CA LEU A 88 12.78 -5.76 2.48
C LEU A 88 12.36 -7.00 3.28
N PRO A 89 13.16 -8.07 3.27
CA PRO A 89 12.72 -9.36 3.78
C PRO A 89 12.44 -9.35 5.28
N ASP A 90 13.24 -8.63 6.06
CA ASP A 90 13.07 -8.58 7.52
C ASP A 90 12.02 -7.56 7.99
N TRP A 91 11.29 -6.93 7.06
CA TRP A 91 10.31 -5.89 7.37
C TRP A 91 8.90 -6.45 7.47
N THR A 92 8.07 -5.81 8.28
CA THR A 92 6.64 -6.01 8.29
C THR A 92 6.03 -5.21 7.14
N VAL A 93 5.55 -5.89 6.11
CA VAL A 93 4.92 -5.26 4.94
C VAL A 93 3.45 -5.59 4.97
N ILE A 94 2.62 -4.59 5.26
CA ILE A 94 1.17 -4.71 5.27
C ILE A 94 0.63 -4.29 3.90
N TYR A 95 -0.32 -5.05 3.38
CA TYR A 95 -1.08 -4.66 2.19
C TYR A 95 -2.54 -4.40 2.56
N PHE A 96 -3.06 -3.26 2.10
CA PHE A 96 -4.48 -2.94 2.16
C PHE A 96 -5.13 -3.28 0.82
N ASP A 97 -6.01 -4.27 0.85
CA ASP A 97 -6.65 -4.91 -0.28
C ASP A 97 -8.07 -4.37 -0.44
N GLU A 98 -8.20 -3.29 -1.22
CA GLU A 98 -9.46 -2.62 -1.48
C GLU A 98 -10.51 -3.55 -2.12
N SER A 99 -10.08 -4.59 -2.84
CA SER A 99 -11.00 -5.56 -3.45
C SER A 99 -11.78 -6.38 -2.43
N LYS A 100 -11.31 -6.40 -1.17
CA LYS A 100 -11.96 -7.10 -0.05
C LYS A 100 -12.83 -6.20 0.82
N LEU A 101 -12.89 -4.90 0.52
CA LEU A 101 -13.77 -4.00 1.25
C LEU A 101 -15.23 -4.36 1.00
N PRO A 102 -16.08 -4.30 2.04
CA PRO A 102 -17.49 -4.52 1.86
C PRO A 102 -18.11 -3.37 1.03
N PRO A 103 -19.18 -3.63 0.26
CA PRO A 103 -19.90 -2.57 -0.43
C PRO A 103 -20.40 -1.50 0.54
N ARG A 104 -20.52 -0.25 0.06
CA ARG A 104 -21.00 0.86 0.88
C ARG A 104 -22.35 0.53 1.53
N GLY A 105 -22.44 0.66 2.85
CA GLY A 105 -23.65 0.39 3.62
C GLY A 105 -23.81 -1.06 4.09
N ALA A 106 -22.89 -1.96 3.73
CA ALA A 106 -22.78 -3.26 4.39
C ALA A 106 -22.11 -3.12 5.78
N PRO A 107 -22.27 -4.11 6.68
CA PRO A 107 -21.61 -4.09 7.98
C PRO A 107 -20.08 -4.03 7.87
N ASP A 108 -19.45 -3.38 8.84
CA ASP A 108 -17.99 -3.33 8.93
C ASP A 108 -17.37 -4.73 9.05
N LEU A 109 -16.31 -4.97 8.29
CA LEU A 109 -15.50 -6.18 8.41
C LEU A 109 -14.33 -5.94 9.37
N PRO A 110 -13.87 -6.97 10.09
CA PRO A 110 -12.62 -6.89 10.83
C PRO A 110 -11.46 -6.48 9.91
N ARG A 111 -10.61 -5.55 10.37
CA ARG A 111 -9.50 -4.99 9.58
C ARG A 111 -8.58 -6.04 8.96
N HIS A 112 -8.31 -7.15 9.67
CA HIS A 112 -7.46 -8.23 9.18
C HIS A 112 -7.99 -8.95 7.92
N VAL A 113 -9.26 -8.73 7.54
CA VAL A 113 -9.85 -9.32 6.33
C VAL A 113 -9.30 -8.64 5.08
N PHE A 114 -9.16 -7.32 5.09
CA PHE A 114 -8.71 -6.50 3.96
C PHE A 114 -7.34 -5.86 4.19
N GLU A 115 -6.78 -5.91 5.39
CA GLU A 115 -5.44 -5.41 5.68
C GLU A 115 -4.61 -6.50 6.36
N TYR A 116 -3.56 -6.97 5.71
CA TYR A 116 -2.80 -8.15 6.14
C TYR A 116 -1.32 -8.06 5.81
N GLU A 117 -0.48 -8.74 6.60
CA GLU A 117 0.94 -8.87 6.32
C GLU A 117 1.19 -9.77 5.11
N ILE A 118 2.11 -9.34 4.25
CA ILE A 118 2.61 -10.14 3.15
C ILE A 118 3.66 -11.13 3.69
N HIS A 119 3.32 -12.41 3.64
CA HIS A 119 4.26 -13.50 3.87
C HIS A 119 4.69 -14.11 2.54
N LEU A 120 6.00 -14.34 2.38
CA LEU A 120 6.57 -15.03 1.22
C LEU A 120 7.39 -16.23 1.72
N PRO A 121 7.43 -17.36 0.99
CA PRO A 121 8.11 -18.57 1.43
C PRO A 121 9.59 -18.36 1.77
N ASP A 122 10.26 -17.47 1.03
CA ASP A 122 11.70 -17.22 1.14
C ASP A 122 12.03 -16.05 2.08
N CYS A 123 11.06 -15.61 2.88
CA CYS A 123 11.13 -14.38 3.63
C CYS A 123 10.65 -14.58 5.07
N PRO A 124 11.46 -14.26 6.10
CA PRO A 124 11.02 -14.39 7.48
C PRO A 124 9.81 -13.49 7.76
N PRO A 125 8.90 -13.89 8.68
CA PRO A 125 7.84 -12.99 9.15
C PRO A 125 8.47 -11.77 9.82
N GLY A 126 7.84 -10.60 9.69
CA GLY A 126 8.27 -9.40 10.38
C GLY A 126 8.28 -9.58 11.90
N LYS A 127 9.16 -8.85 12.60
CA LYS A 127 9.17 -8.86 14.08
C LYS A 127 8.02 -7.97 14.57
N PHE A 128 7.10 -8.54 15.35
CA PHE A 128 5.96 -7.84 15.97
C PHE A 128 6.40 -6.95 17.13
#